data_AF-A0AAN8JTS0-F1
#
_entry.id   AF-A0AAN8JTS0-F1
#
_cell.length_a   1.000
_cell.length_b   1.000
_cell.length_c   1.000
_cell.angle_alpha   90.00
_cell.angle_beta   90.00
_cell.angle_gamma   90.00
#
_symmetry.space_group_name_H-M   'P 1'
#
loop_
_entity.id
_entity.type
_entity.pdbx_description
1 polymer ?
#
loop_
_entity_poly.entity_id
_entity_poly.type
_entity_poly.pdbx_seq_one_letter_code
_entity_poly.pdbx_strand_id
1 'polypeptide(L)'
;MAFTFAAFCYIVALILTAVLIFFAIFHIIAFDELKTDYKNPIDQCSSLNPLVLPEYAIHLLFTTLFLFSFQFGSLIFNLPLAVYHIRRYMSRPVMSVPGLYDPTSIMNADELNRAQKEGWIKLAFYLISFFYYLYSMIYVLVSS
;
A
#
# COMPACT_ATOMS: atom_id res chain seq x y z
N MET A 1 28.41 -17.48 2.17
CA MET A 1 27.41 -17.84 3.19
C MET A 1 26.05 -17.55 2.58
N ALA A 2 25.27 -18.59 2.26
CA ALA A 2 24.15 -18.52 1.30
C ALA A 2 22.89 -17.75 1.77
N PHE A 3 22.94 -17.09 2.93
CA PHE A 3 21.83 -16.29 3.43
C PHE A 3 22.32 -14.89 3.79
N THR A 4 22.27 -14.00 2.80
CA THR A 4 22.62 -12.59 3.00
C THR A 4 21.45 -11.84 3.64
N PHE A 5 21.74 -10.78 4.39
CA PHE A 5 20.72 -9.89 4.96
C PHE A 5 19.76 -9.35 3.88
N ALA A 6 20.27 -9.13 2.66
CA ALA A 6 19.45 -8.73 1.51
C ALA A 6 18.41 -9.80 1.12
N ALA A 7 18.80 -11.07 1.08
CA ALA A 7 17.87 -12.16 0.78
C ALA A 7 16.73 -12.25 1.81
N PHE A 8 17.06 -12.11 3.11
CA PHE A 8 16.06 -12.03 4.17
C PHE A 8 15.07 -10.87 3.96
N CYS A 9 15.58 -9.67 3.66
CA CYS A 9 14.73 -8.50 3.42
C CYS A 9 13.82 -8.66 2.21
N TYR A 10 14.29 -9.29 1.12
CA TYR A 10 13.44 -9.59 -0.03
C TYR A 10 12.36 -10.63 0.27
N ILE A 11 12.66 -11.66 1.08
CA ILE A 11 11.65 -12.65 1.52
C ILE A 11 10.55 -11.97 2.35
N VAL A 12 10.95 -11.15 3.32
CA VAL A 12 9.99 -10.40 4.16
C VAL A 12 9.17 -9.43 3.31
N ALA A 13 9.81 -8.68 2.41
CA ALA A 13 9.13 -7.75 1.51
C ALA A 13 8.13 -8.48 0.61
N LEU A 14 8.45 -9.67 0.09
CA LEU A 14 7.55 -10.45 -0.75
C LEU A 14 6.28 -10.87 0.02
N ILE A 15 6.43 -11.39 1.24
CA ILE A 15 5.30 -11.77 2.10
C ILE A 15 4.42 -10.55 2.41
N LEU A 16 5.04 -9.44 2.84
CA LEU A 16 4.31 -8.21 3.16
C LEU A 16 3.61 -7.61 1.94
N THR A 17 4.21 -7.70 0.75
CA THR A 17 3.60 -7.22 -0.50
C THR A 17 2.40 -8.06 -0.88
N ALA A 18 2.42 -9.38 -0.67
CA ALA A 18 1.25 -10.23 -0.88
C ALA A 18 0.07 -9.83 0.01
N VAL A 19 0.34 -9.52 1.29
CA VAL A 19 -0.68 -9.00 2.22
C VAL A 19 -1.22 -7.64 1.76
N LEU A 20 -0.34 -6.76 1.27
CA LEU A 20 -0.76 -5.45 0.73
C LEU A 20 -1.61 -5.56 -0.54
N ILE A 21 -1.34 -6.53 -1.41
CA ILE A 21 -2.18 -6.80 -2.59
C ILE A 21 -3.60 -7.16 -2.13
N PHE A 22 -3.73 -8.02 -1.11
CA PHE A 22 -5.04 -8.36 -0.55
C PHE A 22 -5.76 -7.13 0.01
N PHE A 23 -5.06 -6.28 0.77
CA PHE A 23 -5.65 -5.02 1.26
C PHE A 23 -6.03 -4.06 0.13
N ALA A 24 -5.24 -3.96 -0.93
CA ALA A 24 -5.56 -3.11 -2.09
C ALA A 24 -6.82 -3.60 -2.81
N ILE A 25 -6.97 -4.91 -2.99
CA ILE A 25 -8.18 -5.50 -3.57
C ILE A 25 -9.40 -5.23 -2.68
N PHE A 26 -9.27 -5.41 -1.36
CA PHE A 26 -10.34 -5.11 -0.41
C PHE A 26 -10.79 -3.64 -0.50
N HIS A 27 -9.85 -2.69 -0.60
CA HIS A 27 -10.18 -1.28 -0.78
C HIS A 27 -10.92 -1.02 -2.10
N ILE A 28 -10.49 -1.64 -3.22
CA ILE A 28 -11.15 -1.46 -4.52
C ILE A 28 -12.60 -1.96 -4.47
N ILE A 29 -12.82 -3.17 -3.93
CA ILE A 29 -14.16 -3.75 -3.79
C ILE A 29 -15.02 -2.85 -2.88
N ALA A 30 -14.46 -2.38 -1.77
CA ALA A 30 -15.18 -1.53 -0.85
C ALA A 30 -15.64 -0.21 -1.48
N PHE A 31 -14.84 0.38 -2.38
CA PHE A 31 -15.24 1.57 -3.15
C PHE A 31 -16.23 1.25 -4.27
N ASP A 32 -16.16 0.06 -4.87
CA ASP A 32 -17.13 -0.37 -5.89
C ASP A 32 -18.52 -0.64 -5.27
N GLU A 33 -18.57 -1.22 -4.07
CA GLU A 33 -19.79 -1.36 -3.27
C GLU A 33 -20.41 0.00 -2.91
N LEU A 34 -19.58 1.00 -2.58
CA LEU A 34 -20.05 2.37 -2.33
C LEU A 34 -20.61 3.02 -3.61
N LYS A 35 -19.98 2.77 -4.76
CA LYS A 35 -20.42 3.31 -6.05
C LYS A 35 -21.75 2.71 -6.52
N THR A 36 -21.98 1.44 -6.20
CA THR A 36 -23.21 0.71 -6.52
C THR A 36 -24.31 0.89 -5.46
N ASP A 37 -24.07 1.75 -4.46
CA ASP A 37 -24.98 2.06 -3.35
C ASP A 37 -25.44 0.81 -2.57
N TYR A 38 -24.57 -0.20 -2.50
CA TYR A 38 -24.87 -1.48 -1.85
C TYR A 38 -24.82 -1.39 -0.32
N LYS A 39 -24.07 -0.41 0.23
CA LYS A 39 -23.79 -0.29 1.66
C LYS A 39 -23.63 1.18 2.07
N ASN A 40 -23.98 1.48 3.32
CA ASN A 40 -23.87 2.84 3.86
C ASN A 40 -22.41 3.33 3.89
N PRO A 41 -22.16 4.61 3.52
CA PRO A 41 -20.82 5.22 3.51
C PRO A 41 -20.19 5.31 4.90
N ILE A 42 -21.00 5.46 5.95
CA ILE A 42 -20.54 5.54 7.33
C ILE A 42 -19.94 4.20 7.79
N ASP A 43 -20.66 3.11 7.55
CA ASP A 43 -20.24 1.76 7.93
C ASP A 43 -18.98 1.34 7.16
N GLN A 44 -18.89 1.73 5.88
CA GLN A 44 -17.72 1.44 5.06
C GLN A 44 -16.50 2.25 5.49
N CYS A 45 -16.64 3.55 5.75
CA CYS A 45 -15.54 4.38 6.25
C CYS A 45 -15.05 3.90 7.62
N SER A 46 -15.95 3.46 8.51
CA SER A 46 -15.58 2.89 9.81
C SER A 46 -14.78 1.59 9.69
N SER A 47 -15.03 0.79 8.65
CA SER A 47 -14.28 -0.45 8.38
C SER A 47 -12.94 -0.18 7.66
N LEU A 48 -12.92 0.79 6.74
CA LEU A 48 -11.73 1.12 5.94
C LEU A 48 -10.69 1.95 6.69
N ASN A 49 -11.09 2.95 7.49
CA ASN A 49 -10.16 3.82 8.22
C ASN A 49 -9.10 3.08 9.05
N PRO A 50 -9.46 2.06 9.86
CA PRO A 50 -8.47 1.34 10.65
C PRO A 50 -7.55 0.46 9.79
N LEU A 51 -7.91 0.15 8.54
CA LEU A 51 -7.10 -0.67 7.63
C LEU A 51 -6.08 0.14 6.82
N VAL A 52 -6.35 1.43 6.57
CA VAL A 52 -5.43 2.33 5.86
C VAL A 52 -4.12 2.54 6.63
N LEU A 53 -4.18 2.63 7.97
CA LEU A 53 -3.01 2.82 8.81
C LEU A 53 -2.02 1.63 8.74
N PRO A 54 -2.46 0.37 8.93
CA PRO A 54 -1.66 -0.82 8.68
C PRO A 54 -1.05 -0.87 7.28
N GLU A 55 -1.81 -0.52 6.23
CA GLU A 55 -1.29 -0.52 4.85
C GLU A 55 -0.05 0.40 4.74
N TYR A 56 -0.15 1.62 5.25
CA TYR A 56 0.94 2.59 5.18
C TYR A 56 2.11 2.19 6.07
N ALA A 57 1.83 1.64 7.25
CA ALA A 57 2.85 1.14 8.16
C ALA A 57 3.65 -0.02 7.52
N ILE A 58 2.98 -0.98 6.90
CA ILE A 58 3.63 -2.12 6.23
C ILE A 58 4.46 -1.61 5.05
N HIS A 59 3.92 -0.68 4.25
CA HIS A 59 4.65 -0.12 3.11
C HIS A 59 5.94 0.61 3.52
N LEU A 60 5.84 1.44 4.56
CA LEU A 60 7.00 2.15 5.12
C LEU A 60 7.99 1.20 5.80
N LEU A 61 7.51 0.13 6.43
CA LEU A 61 8.35 -0.87 7.10
C LEU A 61 9.27 -1.56 6.09
N PHE A 62 8.74 -2.11 5.00
CA PHE A 62 9.63 -2.78 4.04
C PHE A 62 10.51 -1.78 3.27
N THR A 63 10.04 -0.55 3.05
CA THR A 63 10.83 0.51 2.41
C THR A 63 12.03 0.91 3.29
N THR A 64 11.84 1.00 4.61
CA THR A 64 12.94 1.24 5.56
C THR A 64 13.87 0.02 5.69
N LEU A 65 13.36 -1.21 5.60
CA LEU A 65 14.20 -2.41 5.51
C LEU A 65 15.14 -2.34 4.30
N PHE A 66 14.65 -1.96 3.12
CA PHE A 66 15.51 -1.80 1.93
C PHE A 66 16.57 -0.70 2.06
N LEU A 67 16.30 0.33 2.85
CA LEU A 67 17.29 1.36 3.20
C LEU A 67 18.44 0.75 3.99
N PHE A 68 18.15 -0.09 5.00
CA PHE A 68 19.17 -0.77 5.80
C PHE A 68 19.92 -1.86 5.03
N SER A 69 19.29 -2.50 4.04
CA SER A 69 19.95 -3.50 3.19
C SER A 69 20.80 -2.90 2.07
N PHE A 70 20.87 -1.56 1.95
CA PHE A 70 21.57 -0.84 0.87
C PHE A 70 21.13 -1.25 -0.55
N GLN A 71 19.87 -1.66 -0.70
CA GLN A 71 19.29 -2.07 -1.98
C GLN A 71 18.68 -0.85 -2.68
N PHE A 72 19.54 -0.02 -3.26
CA PHE A 72 19.15 1.27 -3.84
C PHE A 72 18.13 1.15 -4.98
N GLY A 73 18.19 0.10 -5.80
CA GLY A 73 17.22 -0.12 -6.88
C GLY A 73 15.78 -0.24 -6.36
N SER A 74 15.57 -1.17 -5.42
CA SER A 74 14.28 -1.38 -4.74
C SER A 74 13.83 -0.15 -3.98
N LEU A 75 14.74 0.57 -3.34
CA LEU A 75 14.42 1.78 -2.58
C LEU A 75 13.94 2.91 -3.50
N ILE A 76 14.64 3.19 -4.60
CA ILE A 76 14.26 4.23 -5.56
C ILE A 76 12.90 3.92 -6.19
N PHE A 77 12.61 2.64 -6.45
CA PHE A 77 11.32 2.22 -6.99
C PHE A 77 10.15 2.48 -6.02
N ASN A 78 10.35 2.28 -4.70
CA ASN A 78 9.30 2.48 -3.68
C ASN A 78 9.17 3.92 -3.18
N LEU A 79 10.22 4.74 -3.32
CA LEU A 79 10.24 6.12 -2.85
C LEU A 79 9.05 6.97 -3.34
N PRO A 80 8.66 6.95 -4.63
CA PRO A 80 7.52 7.72 -5.11
C PRO A 80 6.23 7.39 -4.37
N LEU A 81 5.96 6.10 -4.12
CA LEU A 81 4.76 5.67 -3.41
C LEU A 81 4.83 6.01 -1.92
N ALA A 82 6.00 5.84 -1.29
CA ALA A 82 6.21 6.21 0.10
C ALA A 82 6.03 7.73 0.34
N VAL A 83 6.61 8.57 -0.52
CA VAL A 83 6.42 10.03 -0.47
C VAL A 83 4.96 10.40 -0.68
N TYR A 84 4.28 9.71 -1.61
CA TYR A 84 2.86 9.91 -1.84
C TYR A 84 2.03 9.58 -0.59
N HIS A 85 2.27 8.45 0.09
CA HIS A 85 1.59 8.11 1.34
C HIS A 85 1.83 9.14 2.45
N ILE A 86 3.07 9.61 2.62
CA ILE A 86 3.40 10.64 3.62
C ILE A 86 2.67 11.95 3.29
N ARG A 87 2.74 12.41 2.04
CA ARG A 87 2.06 13.65 1.62
C ARG A 87 0.55 13.53 1.79
N ARG A 88 -0.04 12.38 1.43
CA ARG A 88 -1.47 12.12 1.59
C ARG A 88 -1.89 12.15 3.06
N TYR A 89 -1.06 11.59 3.94
CA TYR A 89 -1.29 11.62 5.38
C TYR A 89 -1.12 13.02 5.99
N MET A 90 -0.19 13.84 5.49
CA MET A 90 0.00 15.21 5.99
C MET A 90 -1.05 16.20 5.48
N SER A 91 -1.54 16.02 4.25
CA SER A 91 -2.54 16.90 3.63
C SER A 91 -3.98 16.51 3.93
N ARG A 92 -4.22 15.63 4.90
CA ARG A 92 -5.58 15.24 5.32
C ARG A 92 -6.24 16.36 6.14
N PRO A 93 -7.54 16.64 5.95
CA PRO A 93 -8.27 17.54 6.84
C PRO A 93 -8.30 16.96 8.26
N VAL A 94 -8.33 17.84 9.26
CA VAL A 94 -8.41 17.42 10.67
C VAL A 94 -9.80 16.83 10.91
N MET A 95 -9.83 15.54 11.26
CA MET A 95 -11.06 14.79 11.54
C MET A 95 -11.08 14.34 12.99
N SER A 96 -12.28 14.18 13.54
CA SER A 96 -12.52 13.66 14.89
C SER A 96 -12.15 12.18 15.03
N VAL A 97 -12.17 11.41 13.93
CA VAL A 97 -11.85 9.98 13.91
C VAL A 97 -10.51 9.75 13.21
N PRO A 98 -9.64 8.87 13.76
CA PRO A 98 -8.42 8.47 13.07
C PRO A 98 -8.73 7.72 11.77
N GLY A 99 -8.51 8.40 10.65
CA GLY A 99 -8.19 7.81 9.35
C GLY A 99 -8.37 8.78 8.19
N LEU A 100 -8.36 8.28 6.96
CA LEU A 100 -8.20 9.10 5.76
C LEU A 100 -9.53 9.52 5.11
N TYR A 101 -10.60 8.74 5.30
CA TYR A 101 -11.85 8.94 4.56
C TYR A 101 -12.96 9.50 5.44
N ASP A 102 -13.62 10.57 4.97
CA ASP A 102 -14.84 11.13 5.58
C ASP A 102 -16.05 10.48 4.92
N PRO A 103 -17.04 9.98 5.68
CA PRO A 103 -18.32 9.57 5.11
C PRO A 103 -19.00 10.66 4.28
N THR A 104 -18.81 11.93 4.64
CA THR A 104 -19.46 13.07 3.95
C THR A 104 -18.74 13.46 2.66
N SER A 105 -17.40 13.40 2.64
CA SER A 105 -16.60 13.77 1.47
C SER A 105 -16.50 12.63 0.44
N ILE A 106 -16.56 11.37 0.88
CA ILE A 106 -16.40 10.20 0.00
C ILE A 106 -17.61 9.98 -0.92
N MET A 107 -18.78 10.51 -0.56
CA MET A 107 -19.96 10.47 -1.42
C MET A 107 -19.86 11.42 -2.62
N ASN A 108 -18.92 12.37 -2.61
CA ASN A 108 -18.70 13.21 -3.77
C ASN A 108 -18.09 12.37 -4.91
N ALA A 109 -18.72 12.41 -6.08
CA ALA A 109 -18.34 11.58 -7.23
C ALA A 109 -16.87 11.78 -7.65
N ASP A 110 -16.35 13.01 -7.53
CA ASP A 110 -14.97 13.33 -7.85
C ASP A 110 -13.97 12.70 -6.87
N GLU A 111 -14.26 12.76 -5.57
CA GLU A 111 -13.42 12.16 -4.52
C GLU A 111 -13.48 10.63 -4.57
N LEU A 112 -14.65 10.04 -4.81
CA LEU A 112 -14.81 8.60 -5.00
C LEU A 112 -14.02 8.10 -6.22
N ASN A 113 -14.12 8.79 -7.35
CA ASN A 113 -13.39 8.44 -8.56
C ASN A 113 -11.87 8.58 -8.37
N ARG A 114 -11.43 9.61 -7.63
CA ARG A 114 -10.04 9.77 -7.23
C ARG A 114 -9.57 8.62 -6.34
N ALA A 115 -10.31 8.27 -5.28
CA ALA A 115 -9.97 7.18 -4.37
C ALA A 115 -9.93 5.83 -5.09
N GLN A 116 -10.87 5.59 -6.01
CA GLN A 116 -10.89 4.39 -6.85
C GLN A 116 -9.64 4.31 -7.74
N LYS A 117 -9.29 5.40 -8.44
CA LYS A 117 -8.06 5.47 -9.25
C LYS A 117 -6.81 5.27 -8.41
N GLU A 118 -6.74 5.86 -7.21
CA GLU A 118 -5.64 5.67 -6.26
C GLU A 118 -5.51 4.18 -5.89
N GLY A 119 -6.61 3.49 -5.59
CA GLY A 119 -6.63 2.04 -5.33
C GLY A 119 -6.10 1.20 -6.49
N TRP A 120 -6.54 1.47 -7.71
CA TRP A 120 -6.08 0.74 -8.91
C TRP A 120 -4.58 0.97 -9.21
N ILE A 121 -4.10 2.21 -9.06
CA ILE A 121 -2.68 2.54 -9.25
C ILE A 121 -1.82 1.82 -8.22
N LYS A 122 -2.24 1.80 -6.95
CA LYS A 122 -1.56 1.05 -5.88
C LYS A 122 -1.51 -0.44 -6.16
N LEU A 123 -2.63 -1.02 -6.59
CA LEU A 123 -2.69 -2.44 -6.94
C LEU A 123 -1.69 -2.78 -8.05
N ALA A 124 -1.66 -1.99 -9.12
CA ALA A 124 -0.70 -2.16 -10.21
C ALA A 124 0.75 -2.04 -9.72
N PHE A 125 1.03 -1.07 -8.87
CA PHE A 125 2.36 -0.90 -8.28
C PHE A 125 2.78 -2.10 -7.41
N TYR A 126 1.91 -2.58 -6.52
CA TYR A 126 2.21 -3.75 -5.67
C TYR A 126 2.37 -5.03 -6.49
N LEU A 127 1.60 -5.20 -7.56
CA LEU A 127 1.73 -6.34 -8.47
C LEU A 127 3.10 -6.33 -9.18
N ILE A 128 3.51 -5.20 -9.74
CA ILE A 128 4.82 -5.06 -10.39
C ILE A 128 5.95 -5.25 -9.36
N SER A 129 5.80 -4.67 -8.18
CA SER A 129 6.75 -4.83 -7.06
C SER A 129 6.91 -6.30 -6.66
N PHE A 130 5.81 -7.06 -6.62
CA PHE A 130 5.83 -8.47 -6.24
C PHE A 130 6.71 -9.30 -7.18
N PHE A 131 6.55 -9.17 -8.49
CA PHE A 131 7.40 -9.87 -9.47
C PHE A 131 8.85 -9.40 -9.40
N TYR A 132 9.06 -8.10 -9.18
CA TYR A 132 10.40 -7.53 -9.02
C TYR A 132 11.13 -8.06 -7.77
N TYR A 133 10.46 -8.17 -6.63
CA TYR A 133 11.03 -8.75 -5.41
C TYR A 133 11.31 -10.23 -5.56
N LEU A 134 10.43 -10.98 -6.24
CA LEU A 134 10.66 -12.39 -6.56
C LEU A 134 11.93 -12.55 -7.40
N TYR A 135 12.08 -11.77 -8.48
CA TYR A 135 13.27 -11.81 -9.32
C TYR A 135 14.53 -11.44 -8.54
N SER A 136 14.49 -10.36 -7.77
CA SER A 136 15.63 -9.85 -7.00
C SER A 136 16.05 -10.83 -5.90
N MET A 137 15.09 -11.48 -5.24
CA MET A 137 15.34 -12.54 -4.26
C MET A 137 16.10 -13.71 -4.89
N ILE A 138 15.64 -14.23 -6.03
CA ILE A 138 16.29 -15.35 -6.72
C ILE A 138 17.69 -14.95 -7.18
N TYR A 139 17.84 -13.76 -7.76
CA TYR A 139 19.14 -13.26 -8.20
C TYR A 139 20.14 -13.17 -7.05
N VAL A 140 19.74 -12.61 -5.90
CA VAL A 140 20.60 -12.51 -4.72
C VAL A 140 20.93 -13.89 -4.15
N LEU A 141 19.99 -14.84 -4.11
CA LEU A 141 20.24 -16.19 -3.61
C LEU A 141 21.17 -17.02 -4.51
N VAL A 142 21.10 -16.83 -5.83
CA VAL A 142 21.94 -17.57 -6.79
C VAL A 142 23.34 -16.96 -6.90
N SER A 143 23.47 -15.64 -6.73
CA SER A 143 24.75 -14.93 -6.82
C SER A 143 25.54 -14.86 -5.51
N SER A 144 24.97 -15.31 -4.38
CA SER A 144 25.56 -15.31 -3.02
C SER A 144 26.20 -16.62 -2.61
#